data_AF-A0A963A456-F1
#
_entry.id   AF-A0A963A456-F1
#
_cell.length_a   1.000
_cell.length_b   1.000
_cell.length_c   1.000
_cell.angle_alpha   90.00
_cell.angle_beta   90.00
_cell.angle_gamma   90.00
#
_symmetry.space_group_name_H-M   'P 1'
#
loop_
_entity.id
_entity.type
_entity.pdbx_description
1 polymer ?
#
loop_
_entity_poly.entity_id
_entity_poly.type
_entity_poly.pdbx_seq_one_letter_code
_entity_poly.pdbx_strand_id
1 'polypeptide(L)' 'GLEVIEHPFPDHHLFRYSDISFKDEYPVLMTEKDAVKCARFGKVSHWYLKVDAELDSGFSERFTQLLREITDG' A
#
# COMPACT_ATOMS: atom_id res chain seq x y z
N GLY A 1 -1.51 19.21 -9.30
CA GLY A 1 -1.08 17.80 -9.14
C GLY A 1 0.22 17.76 -8.38
N LEU A 2 0.83 16.58 -8.22
CA LEU A 2 2.20 16.46 -7.71
C LEU A 2 3.17 16.45 -8.90
N GLU A 3 4.32 17.10 -8.74
CA GLU A 3 5.49 16.89 -9.61
C GLU A 3 6.36 15.82 -8.94
N VAL A 4 6.65 14.73 -9.66
CA VAL A 4 7.28 13.55 -9.08
C VAL A 4 8.57 13.17 -9.82
N ILE A 5 9.54 12.69 -9.06
CA ILE A 5 10.71 11.98 -9.59
C ILE A 5 10.39 10.49 -9.47
N GLU A 6 10.20 9.81 -10.59
CA GLU A 6 9.76 8.43 -10.60
C GLU A 6 10.90 7.43 -10.34
N HIS A 7 10.64 6.47 -9.45
CA HIS A 7 11.51 5.33 -9.19
C HIS A 7 10.67 4.03 -9.31
N PRO A 8 10.46 3.50 -10.53
CA PRO A 8 9.61 2.34 -10.74
C PRO A 8 10.29 1.06 -10.24
N PHE A 9 9.53 0.23 -9.53
CA PHE A 9 9.96 -1.09 -9.07
C PHE A 9 9.01 -2.17 -9.62
N PRO A 10 9.51 -3.39 -9.87
CA PRO A 10 8.64 -4.49 -10.28
C PRO A 10 7.67 -4.87 -9.17
N ASP A 11 6.59 -5.56 -9.54
CA ASP A 11 5.72 -6.14 -8.51
C ASP A 11 6.50 -7.15 -7.65
N HIS A 12 6.08 -7.33 -6.40
CA HIS A 12 6.78 -8.14 -5.41
C HIS A 12 8.26 -7.73 -5.14
N HIS A 13 8.66 -6.50 -5.48
CA HIS A 13 10.01 -6.01 -5.18
C HIS A 13 10.36 -6.15 -3.70
N LEU A 14 11.57 -6.65 -3.44
CA LEU A 14 12.14 -6.81 -2.10
C LEU A 14 12.91 -5.56 -1.71
N PHE A 15 12.20 -4.60 -1.11
CA PHE A 15 12.76 -3.32 -0.73
C PHE A 15 13.93 -3.45 0.27
N ARG A 16 14.97 -2.68 -0.01
CA ARG A 16 16.12 -2.39 0.86
C ARG A 16 16.10 -0.91 1.26
N TYR A 17 16.79 -0.59 2.36
CA TYR A 17 16.91 0.80 2.84
C TYR A 17 17.41 1.77 1.76
N SER A 18 18.38 1.34 0.95
CA SER A 18 18.95 2.14 -0.15
C SER A 18 17.95 2.48 -1.25
N ASP A 19 16.87 1.72 -1.39
CA ASP A 19 15.88 1.91 -2.46
C ASP A 19 14.96 3.11 -2.19
N ILE A 20 14.86 3.53 -0.91
CA ILE A 20 13.99 4.61 -0.45
C ILE A 20 14.75 5.68 0.34
N SER A 21 16.08 5.59 0.42
CA SER A 21 16.91 6.57 1.11
C SER A 21 17.74 7.37 0.11
N PHE A 22 17.12 8.42 -0.42
CA PHE A 22 17.76 9.35 -1.36
C PHE A 22 18.65 10.36 -0.62
N LYS A 23 19.53 11.02 -1.38
CA LYS A 23 20.47 12.04 -0.86
C LYS A 23 19.95 13.47 -1.01
N ASP A 24 18.70 13.60 -1.41
CA ASP A 24 17.95 14.85 -1.46
C ASP A 24 17.03 14.96 -0.23
N GLU A 25 16.34 16.11 -0.12
CA GLU A 25 15.43 16.42 0.97
C GLU A 25 13.95 16.20 0.57
N TYR A 26 13.69 15.51 -0.55
CA TYR A 26 12.32 15.31 -1.00
C TYR A 26 11.63 14.18 -0.20
N PRO A 27 10.32 14.30 0.06
CA PRO A 27 9.57 13.21 0.65
C PRO A 27 9.48 12.04 -0.32
N VAL A 28 9.43 10.84 0.22
CA VAL A 28 9.23 9.62 -0.56
C VAL A 28 7.77 9.23 -0.46
N LEU A 29 7.07 9.20 -1.60
CA LEU A 29 5.70 8.75 -1.70
C LEU A 29 5.66 7.35 -2.31
N MET A 30 4.89 6.44 -1.70
CA MET A 30 4.70 5.07 -2.18
C MET A 30 3.26 4.60 -1.99
N THR A 31 2.93 3.42 -2.52
CA THR A 31 1.64 2.79 -2.25
C THR A 31 1.59 2.25 -0.82
N GLU A 32 0.38 2.09 -0.26
CA GLU A 32 0.21 1.45 1.05
C GLU A 32 0.81 0.03 1.08
N LYS A 33 0.69 -0.73 -0.02
CA LYS A 33 1.31 -2.06 -0.19
C LYS A 33 2.83 -2.01 0.02
N ASP A 34 3.50 -1.02 -0.57
CA ASP A 34 4.97 -0.92 -0.46
C ASP A 34 5.39 -0.32 0.89
N ALA A 35 4.56 0.54 1.49
CA ALA A 35 4.78 1.02 2.85
C ALA A 35 4.82 -0.13 3.87
N VAL A 36 3.95 -1.13 3.73
CA VAL A 36 3.98 -2.36 4.56
C VAL A 36 5.31 -3.11 4.40
N LYS A 37 5.83 -3.23 3.17
CA LYS A 37 7.14 -3.87 2.92
C LYS A 37 8.32 -3.07 3.47
N CYS A 38 8.19 -1.75 3.47
CA CYS A 38 9.23 -0.80 3.91
C CYS A 38 9.14 -0.43 5.39
N ALA A 39 8.18 -0.94 6.16
CA ALA A 39 7.89 -0.51 7.53
C ALA A 39 9.14 -0.47 8.44
N ARG A 40 10.05 -1.45 8.30
CA ARG A 40 11.32 -1.51 9.03
C ARG A 40 12.33 -0.39 8.72
N PHE A 41 12.15 0.32 7.61
CA PHE A 41 13.00 1.41 7.12
C PHE A 41 12.28 2.76 7.14
N GLY A 42 11.05 2.80 7.67
CA GLY A 42 10.20 3.99 7.66
C GLY A 42 10.86 5.19 8.34
N LYS A 43 10.61 6.37 7.77
CA LYS A 43 10.99 7.68 8.32
C LYS A 43 9.78 8.60 8.24
N VAL A 44 9.79 9.69 8.99
CA VAL A 44 8.72 10.70 8.98
C VAL A 44 8.46 11.30 7.59
N SER A 45 9.48 11.34 6.71
CA SER A 45 9.37 11.82 5.34
C SER A 45 8.87 10.78 4.33
N HIS A 46 8.56 9.55 4.76
CA HIS A 46 7.94 8.52 3.93
C HIS A 46 6.43 8.57 4.08
N TRP A 47 5.73 8.67 2.96
CA TRP A 47 4.29 8.80 2.90
C TRP A 47 3.67 7.73 2.01
N TYR A 48 2.44 7.38 2.33
CA TYR A 48 1.53 6.66 1.44
C TYR A 48 0.16 7.30 1.55
N LEU A 49 -0.63 7.18 0.49
CA LEU A 49 -2.03 7.58 0.54
C LEU A 49 -2.85 6.38 0.99
N LYS A 50 -3.46 6.50 2.17
CA LYS A 50 -4.46 5.53 2.62
C LYS A 50 -5.71 5.70 1.77
N VAL A 51 -6.25 4.58 1.30
CA VAL A 51 -7.54 4.53 0.61
C VAL A 51 -8.43 3.52 1.32
N ASP A 52 -9.71 3.84 1.43
CA ASP A 52 -10.71 2.94 1.99
C ASP A 52 -11.61 2.44 0.86
N ALA A 53 -11.98 1.16 0.91
CA ALA A 53 -12.89 0.57 -0.05
C ALA A 53 -14.34 0.81 0.39
N GLU A 54 -15.13 1.47 -0.46
CA GLU A 54 -16.57 1.58 -0.27
C GLU A 54 -17.28 0.50 -1.10
N LEU A 55 -17.95 -0.42 -0.41
CA LEU A 55 -18.71 -1.49 -1.02
C LEU A 55 -20.20 -1.21 -0.90
N ASP A 56 -20.95 -1.53 -1.94
CA ASP A 56 -22.41 -1.54 -1.90
C ASP A 56 -22.91 -2.50 -0.80
N SER A 57 -24.01 -2.13 -0.13
CA SER A 57 -24.56 -2.94 0.97
C SER A 57 -24.99 -4.32 0.51
N GLY A 58 -25.65 -4.41 -0.66
CA GLY A 58 -26.08 -5.67 -1.24
C GLY A 58 -24.90 -6.56 -1.65
N PHE A 59 -23.81 -5.99 -2.16
CA PHE A 59 -22.57 -6.73 -2.37
C PHE A 59 -21.99 -7.28 -1.05
N SER A 60 -21.89 -6.43 -0.03
CA SER A 60 -21.26 -6.77 1.25
C SER A 60 -22.02 -7.88 1.99
N GLU A 61 -23.35 -7.83 1.97
CA GLU A 61 -24.21 -8.88 2.54
C GLU A 61 -24.01 -10.22 1.84
N ARG A 62 -24.09 -10.25 0.50
CA ARG A 62 -23.90 -11.49 -0.28
C ARG A 62 -22.50 -12.07 -0.10
N PHE A 63 -21.48 -11.22 -0.11
CA PHE A 63 -20.10 -11.64 0.10
C PHE A 63 -19.92 -12.29 1.48
N THR A 64 -20.49 -11.68 2.53
CA THR A 64 -20.44 -12.22 3.89
C THR A 64 -21.17 -13.56 4.00
N GLN A 65 -22.31 -13.72 3.32
CA GLN A 65 -23.03 -15.00 3.30
C GLN A 65 -22.19 -16.11 2.66
N LEU A 66 -21.62 -15.86 1.48
CA LEU A 66 -20.78 -16.84 0.77
C LEU A 66 -19.56 -17.25 1.60
N LEU A 67 -18.95 -16.32 2.32
CA LEU A 67 -17.82 -16.64 3.21
C LEU A 67 -18.23 -17.61 4.32
N ARG A 68 -19.40 -17.41 4.95
CA ARG A 68 -19.91 -18.31 6.01
C ARG A 68 -20.15 -19.72 5.49
N GLU A 69 -20.75 -19.84 4.31
CA GLU A 69 -21.02 -21.15 3.68
C GLU A 69 -19.73 -21.95 3.41
N ILE A 70 -18.60 -21.27 3.19
CA ILE A 70 -17.29 -21.90 2.96
C ILE A 70 -16.56 -22.19 4.28
N THR A 71 -16.70 -21.35 5.32
CA THR A 71 -16.00 -21.53 6.59
C THR A 71 -16.69 -22.48 7.56
N ASP A 72 -18.02 -22.61 7.45
CA ASP A 72 -18.84 -23.45 8.33
C ASP A 72 -19.15 -24.83 7.71
N GLY A 73 -18.60 -25.12 6.53
CA GLY A 73 -18.75 -26.37 5.77
C GLY A 73 -17.59 -27.35 5.92
#